data_AF-A0A1E5UF65-F1
#
_entry.id   AF-A0A1E5UF65-F1
#
_cell.length_a   1.000
_cell.length_b   1.000
_cell.length_c   1.000
_cell.angle_alpha   90.00
_cell.angle_beta   90.00
_cell.angle_gamma   90.00
#
_symmetry.space_group_name_H-M   'P 1'
#
loop_
_entity.id
_entity.type
_entity.pdbx_description
1 polymer ?
#
loop_
_entity_poly.entity_id
_entity_poly.type
_entity_poly.pdbx_seq_one_letter_code
_entity_poly.pdbx_strand_id
1 'polypeptide(L)'
;MKINLLCIGKTDDKEIKNLINYYLTRLPRHWNFEITEIPDVKNARNLTPDLLKKEEAKLFLNIIENTDLVVLLDEKGKQFTSREFAQKLDSYQNNSIKKICFLVGGAYGFSEEMYQRANEKISISKMTFTHQMIRLFFVEQIYRADQILQGKPYHND
;
A
#
# COMPACT_ATOMS: atom_id res chain seq x y z
N MET A 1 4.03 9.66 12.75
CA MET A 1 3.49 8.38 12.22
C MET A 1 4.43 7.89 11.14
N LYS A 2 4.69 6.58 11.04
CA LYS A 2 5.42 5.94 9.93
C LYS A 2 4.43 5.28 8.98
N ILE A 3 4.56 5.54 7.69
CA ILE A 3 3.81 4.82 6.65
C ILE A 3 4.78 3.91 5.91
N ASN A 4 4.46 2.62 5.82
CA ASN A 4 5.22 1.68 5.00
C ASN A 4 4.31 1.03 3.95
N LEU A 5 4.74 1.07 2.69
CA LEU A 5 4.13 0.34 1.59
C LEU A 5 4.91 -0.96 1.37
N LEU A 6 4.38 -2.07 1.86
CA LEU A 6 4.96 -3.40 1.73
C LEU A 6 4.48 -4.06 0.44
N CYS A 7 5.39 -4.46 -0.43
CA CYS A 7 5.04 -5.01 -1.74
C CYS A 7 5.73 -6.33 -2.02
N ILE A 8 4.98 -7.37 -2.42
CA ILE A 8 5.58 -8.58 -2.99
C ILE A 8 6.13 -8.29 -4.39
N GLY A 9 7.37 -8.68 -4.63
CA GLY A 9 8.07 -8.54 -5.91
C GLY A 9 8.76 -7.18 -6.07
N LYS A 10 9.68 -7.10 -7.03
CA LYS A 10 10.39 -5.86 -7.36
C LYS A 10 9.63 -5.02 -8.40
N THR A 11 9.88 -3.72 -8.40
CA THR A 11 9.44 -2.86 -9.50
C THR A 11 10.49 -2.93 -10.62
N ASP A 12 10.24 -3.81 -11.59
CA ASP A 12 11.19 -4.07 -12.69
C ASP A 12 11.05 -3.07 -13.84
N ASP A 13 9.87 -2.47 -14.02
CA ASP A 13 9.65 -1.48 -15.06
C ASP A 13 10.34 -0.15 -14.70
N LYS A 14 11.26 0.29 -15.57
CA LYS A 14 12.08 1.48 -15.35
C LYS A 14 11.25 2.77 -15.37
N GLU A 15 10.23 2.86 -16.21
CA GLU A 15 9.39 4.05 -16.30
C GLU A 15 8.51 4.18 -15.06
N ILE A 16 7.90 3.07 -14.62
CA ILE A 16 7.11 3.04 -13.38
C ILE A 16 8.00 3.40 -12.19
N LYS A 17 9.21 2.83 -12.10
CA LYS A 17 10.16 3.15 -11.03
C LYS A 17 10.54 4.64 -11.01
N ASN A 18 10.75 5.24 -12.17
CA ASN A 18 11.04 6.68 -12.28
C ASN A 18 9.86 7.53 -11.80
N LEU A 19 8.63 7.16 -12.17
CA LEU A 19 7.42 7.86 -11.72
C LEU A 19 7.17 7.69 -10.21
N ILE A 20 7.42 6.52 -9.65
CA ILE A 20 7.38 6.30 -8.19
C ILE A 20 8.39 7.25 -7.51
N ASN A 21 9.63 7.29 -7.99
CA ASN A 21 10.67 8.17 -7.43
C ASN A 21 10.31 9.66 -7.58
N TYR A 22 9.64 10.03 -8.67
CA TYR A 22 9.16 11.39 -8.87
C TYR A 22 8.22 11.83 -7.72
N TYR A 23 7.29 10.98 -7.29
CA TYR A 23 6.39 11.32 -6.18
C TYR A 23 7.06 11.13 -4.81
N LEU A 24 7.86 10.07 -4.61
CA LEU A 24 8.59 9.83 -3.37
C LEU A 24 9.45 11.02 -2.94
N THR A 25 10.16 11.64 -3.90
CA THR A 25 11.02 12.81 -3.62
C THR A 25 10.24 14.07 -3.23
N ARG A 26 8.94 14.12 -3.54
CA ARG A 26 8.01 15.21 -3.21
C ARG A 26 7.19 14.94 -1.95
N LEU A 27 7.22 13.71 -1.42
CA LEU A 27 6.54 13.39 -0.18
C LEU A 27 7.18 14.12 1.00
N PRO A 28 6.40 14.79 1.84
CA PRO A 28 6.95 15.42 3.03
C PRO A 28 7.53 14.40 4.01
N ARG A 29 8.60 14.80 4.68
CA ARG A 29 9.30 13.97 5.67
C ARG A 29 8.43 13.56 6.86
N HIS A 30 7.39 14.32 7.20
CA HIS A 30 6.57 14.04 8.38
C HIS A 30 5.75 12.74 8.27
N TRP A 31 5.47 12.27 7.04
CA TRP A 31 4.85 10.97 6.82
C TRP A 31 5.78 9.80 7.13
N ASN A 32 7.11 10.04 7.15
CA ASN A 32 8.13 9.01 7.27
C ASN A 32 7.80 7.81 6.36
N PHE A 33 7.53 8.10 5.09
CA PHE A 33 7.03 7.14 4.12
C PHE A 33 8.17 6.28 3.58
N GLU A 34 7.97 4.97 3.57
CA GLU A 34 8.91 3.98 3.05
C GLU A 34 8.19 3.01 2.11
N ILE A 35 8.91 2.50 1.12
CA ILE A 35 8.48 1.35 0.32
C ILE A 35 9.43 0.21 0.63
N THR A 36 8.89 -0.91 1.11
CA THR A 36 9.65 -2.14 1.30
C THR A 36 9.26 -3.15 0.21
N GLU A 37 10.17 -3.40 -0.72
CA GLU A 37 10.03 -4.48 -1.69
C GLU A 37 10.47 -5.81 -1.06
N ILE A 38 9.54 -6.75 -1.00
CA ILE A 38 9.74 -8.09 -0.46
C ILE A 38 10.03 -9.02 -1.65
N PRO A 39 11.12 -9.79 -1.65
CA PRO A 39 11.42 -10.73 -2.72
C PRO A 39 10.30 -11.75 -2.94
N ASP A 40 10.06 -12.13 -4.19
CA ASP A 40 9.09 -13.17 -4.53
C ASP A 40 9.40 -14.50 -3.85
N VAL A 41 8.33 -15.28 -3.60
CA VAL A 41 8.44 -16.63 -3.07
C VAL A 41 9.27 -17.50 -4.02
N LYS A 42 10.29 -18.19 -3.47
CA LYS A 42 11.12 -19.12 -4.25
C LYS A 42 10.25 -20.20 -4.88
N ASN A 43 10.47 -20.51 -6.16
CA ASN A 43 9.71 -21.49 -6.92
C ASN A 43 8.19 -21.20 -6.99
N ALA A 44 7.77 -19.94 -6.89
CA ALA A 44 6.36 -19.54 -6.95
C ALA A 44 5.57 -20.17 -8.13
N ARG A 45 6.23 -20.35 -9.28
CA ARG A 45 5.63 -20.98 -10.49
C ARG A 45 5.19 -22.43 -10.29
N ASN A 46 5.75 -23.13 -9.31
CA ASN A 46 5.44 -24.53 -9.00
C ASN A 46 4.39 -24.66 -7.88
N LEU A 47 3.96 -23.56 -7.28
CA LEU A 47 2.99 -23.55 -6.19
C LEU A 47 1.58 -23.34 -6.75
N THR A 48 0.58 -23.93 -6.09
CA THR A 48 -0.81 -23.58 -6.35
C THR A 48 -1.08 -22.14 -5.87
N PRO A 49 -2.07 -21.44 -6.44
CA PRO A 49 -2.41 -20.08 -6.00
C PRO A 49 -2.63 -19.96 -4.50
N ASP A 50 -3.30 -20.93 -3.87
CA ASP A 50 -3.55 -20.93 -2.43
C ASP A 50 -2.30 -21.14 -1.59
N LEU A 51 -1.38 -22.00 -2.04
CA LEU A 51 -0.11 -22.20 -1.36
C LEU A 51 0.80 -20.97 -1.53
N LEU A 52 0.82 -20.37 -2.72
CA LEU A 52 1.57 -19.15 -2.99
C LEU A 52 1.12 -17.99 -2.07
N LYS A 53 -0.19 -17.73 -1.98
CA LYS A 53 -0.73 -16.71 -1.06
C LYS A 53 -0.34 -16.96 0.40
N LYS A 54 -0.28 -18.23 0.85
CA LYS A 54 0.15 -18.59 2.21
C LYS A 54 1.64 -18.34 2.43
N GLU A 55 2.49 -18.64 1.45
CA GLU A 55 3.92 -18.34 1.55
C GLU A 55 4.19 -16.83 1.50
N GLU A 56 3.47 -16.08 0.67
CA GLU A 56 3.54 -14.61 0.65
C GLU A 56 3.09 -13.99 1.98
N ALA A 57 2.04 -14.54 2.61
CA ALA A 57 1.57 -14.10 3.91
C ALA A 57 2.66 -14.19 5.00
N LYS A 58 3.43 -15.28 5.02
CA LYS A 58 4.56 -15.43 5.95
C LYS A 58 5.59 -14.32 5.79
N LEU A 59 5.84 -13.88 4.57
CA LEU A 59 6.79 -12.79 4.30
C LEU A 59 6.30 -11.47 4.89
N PHE A 60 5.00 -11.17 4.75
CA PHE A 60 4.41 -9.99 5.39
C PHE A 60 4.44 -10.10 6.92
N LEU A 61 4.04 -11.24 7.47
CA LEU A 61 3.97 -11.50 8.91
C LEU A 61 5.34 -11.40 9.60
N ASN A 62 6.43 -11.65 8.88
CA ASN A 62 7.79 -11.46 9.40
C ASN A 62 8.21 -9.98 9.51
N ILE A 63 7.49 -9.05 8.87
CA ILE A 63 7.82 -7.61 8.83
C ILE A 63 6.86 -6.77 9.68
N ILE A 64 5.58 -7.17 9.73
CA ILE A 64 4.55 -6.45 10.48
C ILE A 64 4.53 -6.90 11.94
N GLU A 65 4.35 -5.95 12.85
CA GLU A 65 4.18 -6.19 14.27
C GLU A 65 2.69 -6.25 14.64
N ASN A 66 2.35 -6.81 15.80
CA ASN A 66 0.95 -6.87 16.27
C ASN A 66 0.31 -5.49 16.50
N THR A 67 1.13 -4.48 16.79
CA THR A 67 0.72 -3.09 17.03
C THR A 67 0.58 -2.26 15.76
N ASP A 68 1.05 -2.78 14.62
CA ASP A 68 0.94 -2.10 13.33
C ASP A 68 -0.52 -2.10 12.85
N LEU A 69 -0.98 -0.94 12.36
CA LEU A 69 -2.21 -0.87 11.58
C LEU A 69 -1.94 -1.45 10.19
N VAL A 70 -2.61 -2.55 9.84
CA VAL A 70 -2.42 -3.24 8.57
C VAL A 70 -3.61 -2.98 7.65
N VAL A 71 -3.32 -2.45 6.47
CA VAL A 71 -4.31 -2.11 5.45
C VAL A 71 -3.96 -2.85 4.16
N LEU A 72 -4.89 -3.67 3.66
CA LEU A 72 -4.70 -4.35 2.38
C LEU A 72 -5.14 -3.43 1.23
N LEU A 73 -4.30 -3.29 0.21
CA LEU A 73 -4.71 -2.72 -1.07
C LEU A 73 -5.33 -3.82 -1.92
N ASP A 74 -6.65 -3.88 -1.90
CA ASP A 74 -7.44 -5.01 -2.40
C ASP A 74 -8.72 -4.49 -3.10
N GLU A 75 -9.06 -5.07 -4.24
CA GLU A 75 -10.22 -4.71 -5.04
C GLU A 75 -11.57 -4.82 -4.29
N LYS A 76 -11.64 -5.69 -3.26
CA LYS A 76 -12.80 -5.86 -2.37
C LYS A 76 -12.81 -4.85 -1.21
N GLY A 77 -11.86 -3.92 -1.18
CA GLY A 77 -11.77 -2.86 -0.18
C GLY A 77 -12.75 -1.71 -0.43
N LYS A 78 -12.85 -0.81 0.55
CA LYS A 78 -13.62 0.42 0.40
C LYS A 78 -12.92 1.35 -0.60
N GLN A 79 -13.68 1.96 -1.49
CA GLN A 79 -13.19 3.02 -2.38
C GLN A 79 -13.30 4.37 -1.70
N PHE A 80 -12.32 5.22 -1.94
CA PHE A 80 -12.25 6.58 -1.41
C PHE A 80 -12.06 7.55 -2.57
N THR A 81 -12.73 8.69 -2.51
CA THR A 81 -12.25 9.90 -3.20
C THR A 81 -10.94 10.36 -2.57
N SER A 82 -10.15 11.18 -3.27
CA SER A 82 -8.89 11.70 -2.72
C SER A 82 -9.08 12.50 -1.43
N ARG A 83 -10.20 13.22 -1.28
CA ARG A 83 -10.54 13.97 -0.07
C ARG A 83 -10.89 13.05 1.10
N GLU A 84 -11.67 12.00 0.86
CA GLU A 84 -11.96 11.01 1.90
C GLU A 84 -10.71 10.23 2.30
N PHE A 85 -9.82 9.93 1.35
CA PHE A 85 -8.54 9.29 1.65
C PHE A 85 -7.62 10.20 2.48
N ALA A 86 -7.56 11.50 2.15
CA ALA A 86 -6.84 12.50 2.94
C ALA A 86 -7.36 12.57 4.39
N GLN A 87 -8.69 12.66 4.56
CA GLN A 87 -9.32 12.61 5.88
C GLN A 87 -9.04 11.29 6.60
N LYS A 88 -8.98 10.17 5.89
CA LYS A 88 -8.65 8.88 6.48
C LYS A 88 -7.21 8.86 7.01
N LEU A 89 -6.24 9.38 6.27
CA LEU A 89 -4.86 9.51 6.75
C LEU A 89 -4.75 10.44 7.96
N ASP A 90 -5.45 11.57 7.95
CA ASP A 90 -5.51 12.50 9.08
C ASP A 90 -6.11 11.82 10.33
N SER A 91 -7.17 11.02 10.14
CA SER A 91 -7.77 10.26 11.23
C SER A 91 -6.79 9.27 11.88
N TYR A 92 -5.87 8.67 11.11
CA TYR A 92 -4.86 7.79 11.68
C TYR A 92 -3.83 8.56 12.53
N GLN A 93 -3.45 9.76 12.09
CA GLN A 93 -2.58 10.63 12.88
C GLN A 93 -3.26 11.05 14.19
N ASN A 94 -4.53 11.47 14.13
CA ASN A 94 -5.32 11.89 15.30
C ASN A 94 -5.55 10.75 16.29
N ASN A 95 -5.70 9.52 15.80
CA ASN A 95 -5.80 8.31 16.63
C ASN A 95 -4.45 7.80 17.15
N SER A 96 -3.38 8.60 17.04
CA SER A 96 -2.03 8.27 17.52
C SER A 96 -1.47 6.95 16.97
N ILE A 97 -1.87 6.56 15.75
CA ILE A 97 -1.31 5.38 15.09
C ILE A 97 0.17 5.64 14.82
N LYS A 98 1.03 4.79 15.39
CA LYS A 98 2.49 4.94 15.28
C LYS A 98 3.00 4.50 13.91
N LYS A 99 2.51 3.36 13.41
CA LYS A 99 2.94 2.73 12.16
C LYS A 99 1.75 2.15 11.41
N ILE A 100 1.68 2.46 10.11
CA ILE A 100 0.71 1.89 9.17
C ILE A 100 1.48 1.11 8.11
N CYS A 101 1.04 -0.12 7.86
CA CYS A 101 1.53 -0.98 6.80
C CYS A 101 0.44 -1.13 5.75
N PHE A 102 0.61 -0.50 4.60
CA PHE A 102 -0.19 -0.75 3.40
C PHE A 102 0.44 -1.90 2.63
N LEU A 103 -0.33 -2.95 2.33
CA LEU A 103 0.19 -4.16 1.69
C LEU A 103 -0.32 -4.24 0.25
N VAL A 104 0.60 -4.55 -0.68
CA VAL A 104 0.32 -4.91 -2.07
C VAL A 104 0.64 -6.38 -2.25
N GLY A 105 -0.40 -7.20 -2.44
CA GLY A 105 -0.28 -8.65 -2.61
C GLY A 105 0.35 -9.05 -3.95
N GLY A 106 0.65 -10.34 -4.08
CA GLY A 106 1.08 -10.95 -5.34
C GLY A 106 -0.05 -11.06 -6.36
N ALA A 107 0.19 -11.79 -7.45
CA ALA A 107 -0.74 -11.90 -8.58
C ALA A 107 -2.13 -12.48 -8.23
N TYR A 108 -2.25 -13.20 -7.11
CA TYR A 108 -3.49 -13.85 -6.68
C TYR A 108 -4.14 -13.16 -5.46
N GLY A 109 -3.63 -12.01 -5.02
CA GLY A 109 -4.13 -11.29 -3.85
C GLY A 109 -3.64 -11.89 -2.54
N PHE A 110 -4.48 -11.86 -1.50
CA PHE A 110 -4.11 -12.20 -0.13
C PHE A 110 -4.68 -13.55 0.34
N SER A 111 -3.97 -14.20 1.26
CA SER A 111 -4.49 -15.38 1.97
C SER A 111 -5.58 -15.00 2.98
N GLU A 112 -6.38 -15.98 3.39
CA GLU A 112 -7.39 -15.80 4.44
C GLU A 112 -6.77 -15.31 5.77
N GLU A 113 -5.59 -15.80 6.11
CA GLU A 113 -4.84 -15.35 7.30
C GLU A 113 -4.51 -13.85 7.23
N MET A 114 -4.12 -13.34 6.05
CA MET A 114 -3.88 -11.90 5.88
C MET A 114 -5.17 -11.10 5.97
N TYR A 115 -6.30 -11.61 5.46
CA TYR A 115 -7.59 -10.97 5.64
C TYR A 115 -8.01 -10.90 7.11
N GLN A 116 -7.70 -11.92 7.91
CA GLN A 116 -7.94 -11.93 9.35
C GLN A 116 -7.00 -11.00 10.11
N ARG A 117 -5.72 -10.91 9.69
CA ARG A 117 -4.75 -9.98 10.29
C ARG A 117 -5.04 -8.52 9.95
N ALA A 118 -5.60 -8.25 8.78
CA ALA A 118 -5.83 -6.88 8.32
C ALA A 118 -6.85 -6.15 9.20
N ASN A 119 -6.55 -4.88 9.49
CA ASN A 119 -7.48 -4.00 10.17
C ASN A 119 -8.47 -3.38 9.18
N GLU A 120 -8.02 -3.11 7.96
CA GLU A 120 -8.83 -2.48 6.92
C GLU A 120 -8.44 -2.97 5.51
N LYS A 121 -9.32 -2.68 4.53
CA LYS A 121 -9.09 -2.93 3.11
C LYS A 121 -9.48 -1.70 2.30
N ILE A 122 -8.60 -1.25 1.43
CA ILE A 122 -8.81 -0.10 0.54
C ILE A 122 -8.69 -0.57 -0.90
N SER A 123 -9.66 -0.16 -1.72
CA SER A 123 -9.66 -0.42 -3.16
C SER A 123 -9.26 0.84 -3.91
N ILE A 124 -8.20 0.73 -4.72
CA ILE A 124 -7.74 1.81 -5.61
C ILE A 124 -8.66 1.96 -6.82
N SER A 125 -9.26 0.85 -7.28
CA SER A 125 -10.14 0.82 -8.45
C SER A 125 -10.99 -0.43 -8.45
N LYS A 126 -12.13 -0.37 -9.16
CA LYS A 126 -12.90 -1.57 -9.49
C LYS A 126 -12.21 -2.42 -10.56
N MET A 127 -11.28 -1.82 -11.31
CA MET A 127 -10.46 -2.50 -12.31
C MET A 127 -9.22 -3.11 -11.66
N THR A 128 -8.77 -4.22 -12.21
CA THR A 128 -7.52 -4.87 -11.81
C THR A 128 -6.35 -4.15 -12.48
N PHE A 129 -5.41 -3.68 -11.68
CA PHE A 129 -4.14 -3.14 -12.14
C PHE A 129 -2.99 -4.07 -11.78
N THR A 130 -1.87 -3.95 -12.48
CA THR A 130 -0.65 -4.64 -12.08
C THR A 130 -0.16 -4.10 -10.73
N HIS A 131 0.50 -4.95 -9.94
CA HIS A 131 1.05 -4.56 -8.65
C HIS A 131 2.02 -3.37 -8.75
N GLN A 132 2.79 -3.25 -9.85
CA GLN A 132 3.71 -2.11 -10.07
C GLN A 132 2.94 -0.80 -10.28
N MET A 133 1.82 -0.83 -11.02
CA MET A 133 0.96 0.34 -11.19
C MET A 133 0.26 0.73 -9.89
N ILE A 134 -0.17 -0.24 -9.09
CA ILE A 134 -0.74 0.03 -7.76
C ILE A 134 0.25 0.78 -6.87
N ARG A 135 1.54 0.42 -6.89
CA ARG A 135 2.58 1.15 -6.14
C ARG A 135 2.65 2.61 -6.57
N LEU A 136 2.72 2.87 -7.87
CA LEU A 136 2.75 4.22 -8.41
C LEU A 136 1.52 5.03 -8.00
N PHE A 137 0.33 4.51 -8.25
CA PHE A 137 -0.91 5.19 -7.91
C PHE A 137 -1.02 5.47 -6.41
N PHE A 138 -0.62 4.50 -5.58
CA PHE A 138 -0.69 4.67 -4.14
C PHE A 138 0.26 5.76 -3.64
N VAL A 139 1.53 5.76 -4.10
CA VAL A 139 2.51 6.79 -3.71
C VAL A 139 2.04 8.18 -4.15
N GLU A 140 1.47 8.29 -5.36
CA GLU A 140 0.88 9.54 -5.83
C GLU A 140 -0.31 9.96 -4.96
N GLN A 141 -1.18 9.04 -4.55
CA GLN A 141 -2.33 9.37 -3.70
C GLN A 141 -1.91 9.78 -2.28
N ILE A 142 -0.81 9.25 -1.73
CA ILE A 142 -0.24 9.77 -0.46
C ILE A 142 0.23 11.21 -0.64
N TYR A 143 0.91 11.52 -1.75
CA TYR A 143 1.33 12.89 -2.07
C TYR A 143 0.13 13.83 -2.24
N ARG A 144 -0.89 13.39 -2.95
CA ARG A 144 -2.14 14.14 -3.16
C ARG A 144 -2.87 14.39 -1.86
N ALA A 145 -3.02 13.38 -1.02
CA ALA A 145 -3.66 13.50 0.29
C ALA A 145 -2.95 14.56 1.15
N ASP A 146 -1.63 14.57 1.12
CA ASP A 146 -0.84 15.59 1.80
C ASP A 146 -1.08 17.01 1.26
N GLN A 147 -1.15 17.20 -0.06
CA GLN A 147 -1.45 18.53 -0.63
C GLN A 147 -2.84 19.02 -0.19
N ILE A 148 -3.82 18.11 -0.13
CA ILE A 148 -5.18 18.40 0.35
C ILE A 148 -5.16 18.81 1.83
N LEU A 149 -4.45 18.07 2.68
CA LEU A 149 -4.37 18.36 4.12
C LEU A 149 -3.66 19.68 4.43
N GLN A 150 -2.74 20.12 3.57
CA GLN A 150 -2.08 21.43 3.67
C GLN A 150 -2.94 22.60 3.17
N GLY A 151 -4.18 22.34 2.71
CA GLY A 151 -5.06 23.37 2.18
C GLY A 151 -4.57 24.00 0.87
N LYS A 152 -3.66 23.33 0.15
CA LYS A 152 -3.20 23.80 -1.17
C LYS A 152 -4.26 23.48 -2.23
N PRO A 153 -4.55 24.40 -3.17
CA PRO A 153 -5.43 24.09 -4.29
C PRO A 153 -4.80 22.96 -5.12
N TYR A 154 -5.45 21.80 -5.16
CA TYR A 154 -4.93 20.62 -5.85
C TYR A 154 -6.04 19.93 -6.64
N HIS A 155 -5.97 20.07 -7.97
CA HIS A 155 -7.10 19.92 -8.91
C HIS A 155 -8.24 20.91 -8.61
N ASN A 156 -8.99 21.29 -9.64
CA ASN A 156 -9.99 22.37 -9.54
C ASN A 156 -11.08 21.97 -8.54
N ASP A 157 -10.95 22.48 -7.32
CA ASP A 157 -11.93 22.46 -6.24
C ASP A 157 -12.43 23.89 -5.99
#